data_AF-B7B7P8-F1
#
_entry.id   AF-B7B7P8-F1
#
_cell.length_a   1.000
_cell.length_b   1.000
_cell.length_c   1.000
_cell.angle_alpha   90.00
_cell.angle_beta   90.00
_cell.angle_gamma   90.00
#
_symmetry.space_group_name_H-M   'P 1'
#
loop_
_entity.id
_entity.type
_entity.pdbx_description
1 polymer ?
#
loop_
_entity_poly.entity_id
_entity_poly.type
_entity_poly.pdbx_seq_one_letter_code
_entity_poly.pdbx_strand_id
1 'polypeptide(L)' 'MEKIEVKEAKGKLGILVVGVGGAVATTMITGTLAARKGLAKPIGSISQLATMRLENGEEKAIKDIVPLTDLNDIV' A
#
# COMPACT_ATOMS: atom_id res chain seq x y z
N MET A 1 9.99 -25.68 8.72
CA MET A 1 10.22 -24.26 8.39
C MET A 1 9.86 -23.45 9.61
N GLU A 2 10.77 -22.61 10.09
CA GLU A 2 10.52 -21.75 11.24
C GLU A 2 9.45 -20.71 10.85
N LYS A 3 8.44 -20.53 11.68
CA LYS A 3 7.32 -19.62 11.40
C LYS A 3 7.81 -18.19 11.64
N ILE A 4 8.20 -17.49 10.57
CA ILE A 4 8.63 -16.09 10.66
C ILE A 4 7.38 -15.23 10.87
N GLU A 5 7.25 -14.68 12.07
CA GLU A 5 6.17 -13.76 12.41
C GLU A 5 6.56 -12.33 12.00
N VAL A 6 5.97 -11.84 10.90
CA VAL A 6 6.21 -10.48 10.40
C VAL A 6 5.45 -9.49 11.28
N LYS A 7 6.18 -8.66 12.02
CA LYS A 7 5.58 -7.62 12.88
C LYS A 7 5.00 -6.49 12.05
N GLU A 8 3.90 -5.92 12.54
CA GLU A 8 3.27 -4.75 11.93
C GLU A 8 4.17 -3.51 12.03
N ALA A 9 4.17 -2.69 10.98
CA ALA A 9 4.80 -1.38 11.01
C ALA A 9 4.02 -0.45 11.94
N LYS A 10 4.71 0.20 12.88
CA LYS A 10 4.11 1.18 13.81
C LYS A 10 4.56 2.59 13.43
N GLY A 11 3.62 3.54 13.45
CA GLY A 11 3.88 4.95 13.13
C GLY A 11 3.81 5.23 11.64
N LYS A 12 4.28 6.43 11.24
CA LYS A 12 4.22 6.91 9.87
C LYS A 12 5.40 6.41 9.03
N LEU A 13 5.15 6.13 7.76
CA LEU A 13 6.17 5.71 6.80
C LEU A 13 6.65 6.92 5.99
N GLY A 14 7.90 7.35 6.23
CA GLY A 14 8.53 8.40 5.43
C GLY A 14 9.04 7.87 4.09
N ILE A 15 8.65 8.52 2.98
CA ILE A 15 9.14 8.20 1.64
C ILE A 15 9.89 9.40 1.06
N LEU A 16 11.23 9.33 1.05
CA LEU A 16 12.08 10.36 0.44
C LEU A 16 12.34 10.05 -1.04
N VAL A 17 11.75 10.85 -1.92
CA VAL A 17 11.88 10.68 -3.38
C VAL A 17 12.93 11.64 -3.94
N VAL A 18 14.02 11.09 -4.50
CA VAL A 18 14.98 11.88 -5.29
C VAL A 18 14.33 12.30 -6.61
N GLY A 19 14.35 13.59 -6.92
CA GLY A 19 13.64 14.12 -8.10
C GLY A 19 12.14 14.29 -7.87
N VAL A 20 11.74 14.80 -6.71
CA VAL A 20 10.33 14.99 -6.29
C VAL A 20 9.46 15.77 -7.30
N GLY A 21 10.06 16.64 -8.12
CA GLY A 21 9.36 17.40 -9.16
C GLY A 21 9.12 16.64 -10.47
N GLY A 22 9.60 15.40 -10.58
CA GLY A 22 9.41 14.58 -11.78
C GLY A 22 7.96 14.10 -11.95
N ALA A 23 7.59 13.72 -13.17
CA ALA A 23 6.23 13.30 -13.50
C ALA A 23 5.76 12.10 -12.67
N VAL A 24 6.63 11.12 -12.43
CA VAL A 24 6.30 9.91 -11.65
C VAL A 24 6.11 10.24 -10.17
N ALA A 25 7.03 11.03 -9.59
CA ALA A 25 6.99 11.41 -8.18
C ALA A 25 5.74 12.24 -7.85
N THR A 26 5.46 13.27 -8.65
CA THR A 26 4.28 14.13 -8.47
C THR A 26 2.97 13.38 -8.67
N THR A 27 2.92 12.43 -9.61
CA THR A 27 1.74 11.57 -9.82
C THR A 27 1.53 10.60 -8.67
N MET A 28 2.60 9.98 -8.14
CA MET A 28 2.53 9.14 -6.93
C MET A 28 1.99 9.95 -5.75
N ILE A 29 2.53 11.14 -5.48
CA ILE A 29 2.11 11.99 -4.37
C ILE A 29 0.65 12.40 -4.54
N THR A 30 0.27 12.92 -5.71
CA THR A 30 -1.09 13.39 -5.98
C THR A 30 -2.11 12.25 -5.93
N GLY A 31 -1.79 11.10 -6.56
CA GLY A 31 -2.64 9.92 -6.54
C GLY A 31 -2.84 9.36 -5.13
N THR A 32 -1.78 9.33 -4.33
CA THR A 32 -1.86 8.91 -2.92
C THR A 32 -2.75 9.86 -2.11
N LEU A 33 -2.58 11.18 -2.25
CA LEU A 33 -3.41 12.17 -1.55
C LEU A 33 -4.89 12.13 -1.98
N ALA A 34 -5.15 11.93 -3.27
CA ALA A 34 -6.51 11.78 -3.78
C ALA A 34 -7.19 10.51 -3.24
N ALA A 35 -6.46 9.40 -3.17
CA ALA A 35 -6.95 8.15 -2.59
C ALA A 35 -7.26 8.29 -1.09
N ARG A 36 -6.38 8.92 -0.31
CA ARG A 36 -6.62 9.21 1.13
C ARG A 36 -7.90 10.00 1.37
N LYS A 37 -8.15 11.00 0.51
CA LYS A 37 -9.33 11.86 0.60
C LYS A 37 -10.61 11.21 0.06
N GLY A 38 -10.55 9.95 -0.40
CA GLY A 38 -11.69 9.28 -1.02
C GLY A 38 -12.11 9.88 -2.38
N LEU A 39 -11.28 10.75 -2.96
CA LEU A 39 -11.57 11.42 -4.24
C LEU A 39 -11.27 10.51 -5.44
N ALA A 40 -10.41 9.50 -5.25
CA ALA A 40 -10.05 8.54 -6.27
C ALA A 40 -9.84 7.15 -5.66
N LYS A 41 -9.93 6.11 -6.50
CA LYS A 41 -9.51 4.75 -6.13
C LYS A 41 -8.05 4.54 -6.55
N PRO A 42 -7.24 3.77 -5.79
CA PRO A 42 -5.84 3.49 -6.13
C PRO A 42 -5.71 2.43 -7.24
N ILE A 43 -6.32 2.70 -8.41
CA ILE A 43 -6.36 1.78 -9.55
C ILE A 43 -4.92 1.48 -10.03
N GLY A 44 -4.64 0.20 -10.28
CA GLY A 44 -3.29 -0.27 -10.65
C GLY A 44 -2.39 -0.59 -9.46
N SER A 45 -2.78 -0.25 -8.23
CA SER A 45 -2.04 -0.65 -7.04
C SER A 45 -2.35 -2.11 -6.65
N ILE A 46 -1.37 -2.98 -6.84
CA ILE A 46 -1.47 -4.41 -6.46
C ILE A 46 -1.70 -4.55 -4.96
N SER A 47 -0.92 -3.84 -4.14
CA SER A 47 -1.03 -3.93 -2.69
C SER A 47 -2.38 -3.49 -2.15
N GLN A 48 -3.07 -2.56 -2.83
CA GLN A 48 -4.33 -2.01 -2.36
C GLN A 48 -5.57 -2.70 -2.95
N LEU A 49 -5.49 -3.27 -4.16
CA LEU A 49 -6.66 -3.77 -4.90
C LEU A 49 -6.57 -5.23 -5.33
N ALA A 50 -5.39 -5.84 -5.42
CA ALA A 50 -5.29 -7.22 -5.87
C ALA A 50 -5.70 -8.20 -4.76
N THR A 51 -6.16 -9.37 -5.18
CA THR A 51 -6.45 -10.50 -4.31
C THR A 51 -5.34 -11.55 -4.39
N MET A 52 -5.18 -12.32 -3.32
CA MET A 52 -4.31 -13.48 -3.27
C MET A 52 -5.15 -14.69 -2.89
N ARG A 53 -4.90 -15.79 -3.58
CA ARG A 53 -5.54 -17.08 -3.32
C ARG A 53 -4.80 -17.81 -2.20
N LEU A 54 -5.52 -18.18 -1.17
CA LEU A 54 -5.01 -18.94 -0.02
C LEU A 54 -5.06 -20.45 -0.30
N GLU A 55 -4.35 -21.23 0.50
CA GLU A 55 -4.27 -22.69 0.38
C GLU A 55 -5.64 -23.38 0.50
N ASN A 56 -6.56 -22.79 1.27
CA ASN A 56 -7.94 -23.25 1.41
C ASN A 56 -8.83 -22.90 0.19
N GLY A 57 -8.28 -22.22 -0.81
CA GLY A 57 -8.97 -21.82 -2.04
C GLY A 57 -9.71 -20.48 -1.96
N GLU A 58 -9.79 -19.82 -0.80
CA GLU A 58 -10.35 -18.46 -0.68
C GLU A 58 -9.47 -17.43 -1.40
N GLU A 59 -10.12 -16.42 -2.00
CA GLU A 59 -9.44 -15.19 -2.42
C GLU A 59 -9.69 -14.08 -1.40
N LYS A 60 -8.61 -13.45 -0.92
CA LYS A 60 -8.68 -12.28 -0.03
C LYS A 60 -7.84 -11.15 -0.57
N ALA A 61 -8.18 -9.90 -0.25
CA ALA A 61 -7.36 -8.76 -0.65
C ALA A 61 -5.99 -8.85 0.01
N ILE A 62 -4.92 -8.51 -0.72
CA ILE A 62 -3.54 -8.63 -0.21
C ILE A 62 -3.37 -7.87 1.11
N LYS A 63 -3.94 -6.67 1.22
CA LYS A 63 -3.93 -5.84 2.42
C LYS A 63 -4.58 -6.47 3.67
N ASP A 64 -5.43 -7.46 3.50
CA ASP A 64 -6.11 -8.15 4.62
C ASP A 64 -5.31 -9.39 5.09
N ILE A 65 -4.25 -9.76 4.36
CA ILE A 65 -3.45 -10.98 4.61
C ILE A 65 -2.10 -10.63 5.22
N VAL A 66 -1.52 -9.48 4.86
CA VAL A 66 -0.22 -9.02 5.33
C VAL A 66 -0.33 -7.63 5.96
N PRO A 67 0.45 -7.33 7.02
CA PRO A 67 0.37 -6.06 7.72
C PRO A 67 1.05 -4.94 6.91
N LEU A 68 0.30 -4.36 5.96
CA LEU A 68 0.75 -3.24 5.13
C LEU A 68 0.45 -1.91 5.80
N THR A 69 1.32 -0.93 5.59
CA THR A 69 1.07 0.46 5.98
C THR A 69 -0.16 1.01 5.27
N ASP A 70 -1.06 1.65 6.04
CA ASP A 70 -2.20 2.34 5.48
C ASP A 70 -1.74 3.54 4.64
N LEU A 71 -2.42 3.83 3.53
CA LEU A 71 -2.06 4.97 2.70
C LEU A 71 -2.05 6.29 3.48
N ASN A 72 -2.88 6.44 4.52
CA ASN A 72 -2.94 7.61 5.40
C ASN A 72 -1.67 7.84 6.21
N ASP A 73 -0.89 6.79 6.45
CA ASP A 73 0.32 6.83 7.27
C ASP A 73 1.59 7.14 6.48
N ILE A 74 1.51 7.25 5.15
CA ILE A 74 2.65 7.66 4.32
C ILE A 74 2.90 9.17 4.46
N VAL A 75 4.15 9.60 4.60
CA VAL A 75 4.56 11.02 4.67
C VAL A 75 5.77 11.34 3.81
#